data_AF-A0A9D5NDD5-F1
#
_entry.id   AF-A0A9D5NDD5-F1
#
_cell.length_a   1.000
_cell.length_b   1.000
_cell.length_c   1.000
_cell.angle_alpha   90.00
_cell.angle_beta   90.00
_cell.angle_gamma   90.00
#
_symmetry.space_group_name_H-M   'P 1'
#
loop_
_entity.id
_entity.type
_entity.pdbx_description
1 polymer ?
#
loop_
_entity_poly.entity_id
_entity_poly.type
_entity_poly.pdbx_seq_one_letter_code
_entity_poly.pdbx_strand_id
1 'polypeptide(L)'
;MILVSFLGNVSGSFTISLNTGNVKISLSNNQEYLTGKTEDGRDGVVSSFLKVDTLKAFDQMTFRALPSDDVVDNETTPYNIGESSDISMKFFKYTFFIKNMGTISADYNLTVRIVESKPAMLDGRPVYLDSMIRVMLYQNDGYDVNSHNYEVYALASEKTKTDLDGNITNKEYISISPELAEDTGVPFPGFATEFKSENVVTSIPVKYFNQSDMNRYTIVAWIEGYDPQSGGMAPQGATIKLGVEINAYENE
;
A
#
# COMPACT_ATOMS: atom_id res chain seq x y z
N MET A 1 6.41 -13.48 11.74
CA MET A 1 5.00 -13.33 11.33
C MET A 1 4.26 -12.54 12.40
N ILE A 2 3.92 -11.27 12.14
CA ILE A 2 3.05 -10.47 13.03
C ILE A 2 2.04 -9.68 12.17
N LEU A 3 0.85 -9.52 12.76
CA LEU A 3 -0.49 -9.29 12.18
C LEU A 3 -0.91 -7.80 12.10
N VAL A 4 -1.76 -7.48 11.11
CA VAL A 4 -2.17 -6.09 10.80
C VAL A 4 -3.61 -5.82 10.33
N SER A 5 -4.51 -5.25 11.16
CA SER A 5 -5.97 -5.03 10.92
C SER A 5 -6.39 -3.66 10.41
N PHE A 6 -7.34 -3.65 9.50
CA PHE A 6 -7.95 -2.50 8.85
C PHE A 6 -9.46 -2.63 9.07
N LEU A 7 -9.99 -1.96 10.09
CA LEU A 7 -11.39 -2.13 10.43
C LEU A 7 -12.17 -0.98 9.78
N GLY A 8 -13.15 -1.30 8.93
CA GLY A 8 -14.05 -0.31 8.37
C GLY A 8 -15.05 0.25 9.39
N ASN A 9 -14.68 0.40 10.67
CA ASN A 9 -15.34 1.20 11.72
C ASN A 9 -14.68 1.16 13.14
N VAL A 10 -13.46 0.64 13.34
CA VAL A 10 -12.71 0.69 14.63
C VAL A 10 -11.20 0.84 14.35
N SER A 11 -10.39 1.19 15.34
CA SER A 11 -8.93 1.35 15.22
C SER A 11 -8.20 0.18 14.56
N GLY A 12 -7.56 0.40 13.41
CA GLY A 12 -6.69 -0.57 12.75
C GLY A 12 -5.22 -0.51 13.20
N SER A 13 -4.41 -1.51 12.87
CA SER A 13 -2.95 -1.43 12.94
C SER A 13 -2.34 -1.60 11.54
N PHE A 14 -1.14 -1.07 11.31
CA PHE A 14 -0.29 -1.38 10.13
C PHE A 14 1.00 -2.07 10.61
N THR A 15 1.55 -3.13 9.97
CA THR A 15 2.87 -3.66 10.33
C THR A 15 3.69 -4.12 9.14
N ILE A 16 5.00 -3.95 9.29
CA ILE A 16 6.03 -4.45 8.40
C ILE A 16 6.96 -5.33 9.22
N SER A 17 7.24 -6.54 8.74
CA SER A 17 8.16 -7.46 9.41
C SER A 17 9.26 -7.92 8.47
N LEU A 18 10.47 -8.01 9.02
CA LEU A 18 11.66 -8.48 8.35
C LEU A 18 12.12 -9.80 8.98
N ASN A 19 12.23 -10.82 8.13
CA ASN A 19 12.88 -12.08 8.46
C ASN A 19 14.25 -12.10 7.77
N THR A 20 15.30 -11.91 8.56
CA THR A 20 16.68 -12.03 8.10
C THR A 20 17.18 -13.43 8.40
N GLY A 21 17.61 -14.18 7.38
CA GLY A 21 18.45 -15.35 7.58
C GLY A 21 19.82 -14.95 8.13
N ASN A 22 20.90 -15.26 7.40
CA ASN A 22 22.26 -14.91 7.81
C ASN A 22 22.69 -13.48 7.41
N VAL A 23 21.86 -12.76 6.67
CA VAL A 23 22.12 -11.39 6.19
C VAL A 23 21.72 -10.34 7.21
N LYS A 24 22.35 -9.16 7.16
CA LYS A 24 22.06 -8.04 8.07
C LYS A 24 21.31 -6.93 7.33
N ILE A 25 20.02 -7.11 7.11
CA ILE A 25 19.13 -6.06 6.60
C ILE A 25 18.38 -5.42 7.77
N SER A 26 18.03 -4.14 7.66
CA SER A 26 17.26 -3.43 8.69
C SER A 26 16.20 -2.52 8.08
N LEU A 27 15.10 -2.36 8.81
CA LEU A 27 14.04 -1.43 8.46
C LEU A 27 14.23 -0.11 9.20
N SER A 28 13.86 0.99 8.57
CA SER A 28 13.66 2.27 9.24
C SER A 28 12.47 3.04 8.68
N ASN A 29 11.91 3.94 9.47
CA ASN A 29 10.94 4.94 9.02
C ASN A 29 11.59 6.29 8.68
N ASN A 30 12.92 6.34 8.67
CA ASN A 30 13.70 7.53 8.37
C ASN A 30 14.94 7.13 7.53
N GLN A 31 15.22 7.92 6.50
CA GLN A 31 16.30 7.68 5.52
C GLN A 31 17.70 7.65 6.15
N GLU A 32 17.92 8.43 7.21
CA GLU A 32 19.20 8.53 7.89
C GLU A 32 19.47 7.34 8.83
N TYR A 33 18.48 6.45 9.02
CA TYR A 33 18.59 5.31 9.94
C TYR A 33 18.98 5.73 11.36
N LEU A 34 18.51 6.90 11.80
CA LEU A 34 18.72 7.37 13.17
C LEU A 34 17.83 6.61 14.15
N THR A 35 18.35 6.39 15.37
CA THR A 35 17.58 5.90 16.51
C THR A 35 17.28 7.05 17.45
N GLY A 36 16.02 7.25 17.83
CA GLY A 36 15.60 8.31 18.75
C GLY A 36 14.82 9.42 18.04
N LYS A 37 14.72 10.59 18.65
CA LYS A 37 14.04 11.74 18.03
C LYS A 37 14.91 12.36 16.95
N THR A 38 14.39 12.51 15.74
CA THR A 38 14.97 13.34 14.68
C THR A 38 14.85 14.83 15.04
N GLU A 39 15.57 15.71 14.34
CA GLU A 39 15.51 17.16 14.58
C GLU A 39 14.10 17.76 14.43
N ASP A 40 13.27 17.14 13.57
CA ASP A 40 11.86 17.49 13.37
C ASP A 40 10.88 16.78 14.33
N GLY A 41 11.40 16.06 15.33
CA GLY A 41 10.60 15.46 16.41
C GLY A 41 9.93 14.11 16.08
N ARG A 42 10.17 13.54 14.90
CA ARG A 42 9.74 12.18 14.53
C ARG A 42 10.55 11.14 15.30
N ASP A 43 9.95 9.99 15.54
CA ASP A 43 10.67 8.85 16.13
C ASP A 43 11.41 8.11 15.01
N GLY A 44 12.73 8.25 14.95
CA GLY A 44 13.61 7.40 14.17
C GLY A 44 13.68 6.02 14.80
N VAL A 45 13.19 5.02 14.06
CA VAL A 45 13.20 3.62 14.48
C VAL A 45 14.11 2.86 13.52
N VAL A 46 15.07 2.13 14.05
CA VAL A 46 15.79 1.08 13.30
C VAL A 46 15.43 -0.25 13.93
N SER A 47 14.80 -1.13 13.16
CA SER A 47 14.19 -2.35 13.69
C SER A 47 14.07 -3.43 12.63
N SER A 48 13.78 -4.67 13.04
CA SER A 48 13.26 -5.73 12.16
C SER A 48 11.72 -5.69 12.05
N PHE A 49 11.09 -4.72 12.70
CA PHE A 49 9.64 -4.60 12.78
C PHE A 49 9.22 -3.13 12.91
N LEU A 50 8.28 -2.71 12.05
CA LEU A 50 7.63 -1.39 12.10
C LEU A 50 6.13 -1.58 12.30
N LYS A 51 5.50 -0.71 13.10
CA LYS A 51 4.08 -0.79 13.42
C LYS A 51 3.44 0.58 13.55
N VAL A 52 2.20 0.68 13.09
CA VAL A 52 1.23 1.73 13.44
C VAL A 52 0.15 1.06 14.27
N ASP A 53 -0.06 1.51 15.51
CA ASP A 53 -0.94 0.83 16.47
C ASP A 53 -2.43 1.12 16.28
N THR A 54 -2.75 2.33 15.81
CA THR A 54 -4.13 2.84 15.73
C THR A 54 -4.33 3.63 14.45
N LEU A 55 -5.19 3.14 13.56
CA LEU A 55 -5.66 3.83 12.36
C LEU A 55 -7.15 4.11 12.49
N LYS A 56 -7.59 5.31 12.08
CA LYS A 56 -9.02 5.64 12.04
C LYS A 56 -9.77 4.76 11.02
N ALA A 57 -11.09 4.70 11.14
CA ALA A 57 -11.94 4.05 10.16
C ALA A 57 -11.79 4.73 8.80
N PHE A 58 -11.92 3.97 7.71
CA PHE A 58 -11.77 4.52 6.37
C PHE A 58 -13.10 4.92 5.78
N ASP A 59 -13.08 6.05 5.08
CA ASP A 59 -14.12 6.42 4.15
C ASP A 59 -13.67 6.16 2.72
N GLN A 60 -14.65 6.02 1.84
CA GLN A 60 -14.39 6.00 0.41
C GLN A 60 -13.78 7.31 -0.08
N MET A 61 -12.88 7.18 -1.06
CA MET A 61 -12.36 8.28 -1.85
C MET A 61 -12.10 7.82 -3.29
N THR A 62 -11.58 8.73 -4.09
CA THR A 62 -11.04 8.40 -5.42
C THR A 62 -9.55 8.64 -5.43
N PHE A 63 -8.83 7.93 -6.29
CA PHE A 63 -7.42 8.21 -6.61
C PHE A 63 -7.12 9.71 -6.79
N ARG A 64 -8.03 10.46 -7.42
CA ARG A 64 -7.86 11.90 -7.72
C ARG A 64 -7.84 12.80 -6.49
N ALA A 65 -8.33 12.31 -5.35
CA ALA A 65 -8.28 13.02 -4.09
C ALA A 65 -6.97 12.75 -3.31
N LEU A 66 -6.07 11.92 -3.85
CA LEU A 66 -4.71 11.80 -3.31
C LEU A 66 -3.95 13.11 -3.53
N PRO A 67 -3.13 13.55 -2.55
CA PRO A 67 -2.16 14.61 -2.77
C PRO A 67 -1.15 14.23 -3.89
N SER A 68 -0.36 15.21 -4.33
CA SER A 68 0.73 14.96 -5.28
C SER A 68 1.77 13.99 -4.72
N ASP A 69 2.51 13.33 -5.61
CA ASP A 69 3.51 12.32 -5.26
C ASP A 69 4.58 12.86 -4.29
N ASP A 70 5.06 14.10 -4.49
CA ASP A 70 6.00 14.80 -3.59
C ASP A 70 5.51 14.94 -2.14
N VAL A 71 4.20 14.81 -1.92
CA VAL A 71 3.56 14.83 -0.60
C VAL A 71 3.33 13.40 -0.10
N VAL A 72 2.78 12.53 -0.95
CA VAL A 72 2.40 11.16 -0.54
C VAL A 72 3.64 10.29 -0.31
N ASP A 73 4.58 10.28 -1.25
CA ASP A 73 5.84 9.52 -1.21
C ASP A 73 7.00 10.33 -0.61
N ASN A 74 6.70 10.96 0.53
CA ASN A 74 7.66 11.75 1.29
C ASN A 74 7.72 11.24 2.73
N GLU A 75 8.93 10.94 3.20
CA GLU A 75 9.15 10.39 4.55
C GLU A 75 8.76 11.36 5.69
N THR A 76 8.73 12.66 5.43
CA THR A 76 8.36 13.69 6.43
C THR A 76 6.84 13.82 6.58
N THR A 77 6.08 13.47 5.55
CA THR A 77 4.63 13.44 5.62
C THR A 77 4.18 12.35 6.59
N PRO A 78 3.30 12.61 7.57
CA PRO A 78 2.86 11.59 8.51
C PRO A 78 1.91 10.58 7.83
N TYR A 79 1.84 9.37 8.39
CA TYR A 79 1.01 8.29 7.82
C TYR A 79 -0.49 8.61 7.78
N ASN A 80 -0.91 9.58 8.59
CA ASN A 80 -2.29 9.99 8.80
C ASN A 80 -2.66 11.31 8.09
N ILE A 81 -1.88 11.74 7.09
CA ILE A 81 -2.22 12.91 6.28
C ILE A 81 -3.59 12.79 5.59
N GLY A 82 -4.06 11.56 5.33
CA GLY A 82 -5.38 11.31 4.76
C GLY A 82 -6.53 11.39 5.76
N GLU A 83 -6.30 11.80 7.02
CA GLU A 83 -7.37 12.00 7.99
C GLU A 83 -8.32 13.13 7.56
N SER A 84 -9.62 12.86 7.65
CA SER A 84 -10.68 13.84 7.43
C SER A 84 -11.09 14.50 8.76
N SER A 85 -11.85 15.62 8.67
CA SER A 85 -12.47 16.27 9.82
C SER A 85 -13.45 15.38 10.57
N ASP A 86 -14.03 14.38 9.90
CA ASP A 86 -15.16 13.58 10.37
C ASP A 86 -14.68 12.27 11.00
N ILE A 87 -13.53 12.32 11.70
CA ILE A 87 -12.90 11.19 12.41
C ILE A 87 -12.62 9.94 11.55
N SER A 88 -12.64 10.07 10.23
CA SER A 88 -12.30 9.02 9.27
C SER A 88 -10.96 9.29 8.59
N MET A 89 -10.47 8.30 7.86
CA MET A 89 -9.29 8.41 7.02
C MET A 89 -9.68 8.11 5.57
N LYS A 90 -9.35 8.98 4.63
CA LYS A 90 -9.63 8.78 3.20
C LYS A 90 -8.61 7.81 2.59
N PHE A 91 -7.35 7.97 2.96
CA PHE A 91 -6.27 7.05 2.61
C PHE A 91 -5.26 6.95 3.75
N PHE A 92 -4.57 5.81 3.78
CA PHE A 92 -3.39 5.61 4.60
C PHE A 92 -2.16 5.67 3.71
N LYS A 93 -1.07 6.22 4.25
CA LYS A 93 0.24 6.08 3.61
C LYS A 93 1.28 5.64 4.63
N TYR A 94 2.28 4.86 4.23
CA TYR A 94 3.40 4.53 5.12
C TYR A 94 4.70 4.43 4.33
N THR A 95 5.63 5.31 4.66
CA THR A 95 6.97 5.36 4.06
C THR A 95 7.97 4.68 4.98
N PHE A 96 8.78 3.79 4.42
CA PHE A 96 9.83 3.10 5.15
C PHE A 96 11.00 2.78 4.21
N PHE A 97 12.13 2.46 4.83
CA PHE A 97 13.38 2.16 4.17
C PHE A 97 13.81 0.74 4.53
N ILE A 98 14.42 0.07 3.57
CA ILE A 98 15.16 -1.17 3.77
C ILE A 98 16.60 -0.88 3.42
N LYS A 99 17.55 -1.28 4.27
CA LYS A 99 18.99 -1.06 4.06
C LYS A 99 19.78 -2.30 4.41
N ASN A 100 20.77 -2.60 3.58
CA ASN A 100 21.75 -3.63 3.88
C ASN A 100 22.83 -3.04 4.81
N MET A 101 22.78 -3.43 6.07
CA MET A 101 23.73 -3.07 7.12
C MET A 101 24.87 -4.11 7.25
N GLY A 102 24.86 -5.14 6.42
CA GLY A 102 25.86 -6.20 6.37
C GLY A 102 27.05 -5.85 5.48
N THR A 103 27.99 -6.79 5.42
CA THR A 103 29.20 -6.70 4.58
C THR A 103 29.11 -7.58 3.33
N ILE A 104 27.98 -8.26 3.13
CA ILE A 104 27.74 -9.16 2.00
C ILE A 104 26.47 -8.73 1.27
N SER A 105 26.41 -9.03 -0.04
CA SER A 105 25.21 -8.81 -0.84
C SER A 105 24.09 -9.75 -0.38
N ALA A 106 22.86 -9.25 -0.38
CA ALA A 106 21.67 -9.98 0.02
C ALA A 106 20.63 -9.94 -1.10
N ASP A 107 19.76 -10.93 -1.10
CA ASP A 107 18.52 -10.88 -1.85
C ASP A 107 17.36 -10.75 -0.86
N TYR A 108 16.27 -10.10 -1.27
CA TYR A 108 15.04 -10.14 -0.49
C TYR A 108 13.79 -10.13 -1.36
N ASN A 109 12.70 -10.68 -0.82
CA ASN A 109 11.38 -10.58 -1.40
C ASN A 109 10.50 -9.70 -0.50
N LEU A 110 9.99 -8.59 -1.03
CA LEU A 110 8.96 -7.77 -0.38
C LEU A 110 7.59 -8.23 -0.84
N THR A 111 6.73 -8.63 0.09
CA THR A 111 5.37 -9.11 -0.22
C THR A 111 4.34 -8.28 0.52
N VAL A 112 3.44 -7.64 -0.24
CA VAL A 112 2.27 -6.95 0.30
C VAL A 112 1.07 -7.89 0.19
N ARG A 113 0.34 -8.10 1.29
CA ARG A 113 -0.75 -9.09 1.36
C ARG A 113 -1.92 -8.64 2.20
N ILE A 114 -3.10 -9.18 1.86
CA ILE A 114 -4.26 -9.16 2.73
C ILE A 114 -4.11 -10.31 3.72
N VAL A 115 -3.95 -9.99 5.00
CA VAL A 115 -3.72 -10.98 6.06
C VAL A 115 -5.04 -11.51 6.63
N GLU A 116 -6.13 -10.75 6.54
CA GLU A 116 -7.47 -11.14 6.98
C GLU A 116 -8.51 -10.21 6.32
N SER A 117 -9.68 -10.75 6.02
CA SER A 117 -10.81 -9.97 5.53
C SER A 117 -12.08 -10.50 6.16
N LYS A 118 -12.90 -9.60 6.70
CA LYS A 118 -14.19 -9.90 7.32
C LYS A 118 -15.27 -9.11 6.61
N PRO A 119 -16.34 -9.79 6.17
CA PRO A 119 -17.41 -9.11 5.49
C PRO A 119 -18.27 -8.33 6.48
N ALA A 120 -18.97 -7.31 6.00
CA ALA A 120 -20.23 -6.91 6.62
C ALA A 120 -21.36 -7.77 6.06
N MET A 121 -22.47 -7.84 6.80
CA MET A 121 -23.70 -8.42 6.29
C MET A 121 -24.59 -7.32 5.73
N LEU A 122 -24.83 -7.35 4.42
CA LEU A 122 -25.79 -6.48 3.74
C LEU A 122 -26.91 -7.35 3.15
N ASP A 123 -28.15 -7.15 3.62
CA ASP A 123 -29.32 -7.95 3.21
C ASP A 123 -29.10 -9.47 3.29
N GLY A 124 -28.40 -9.93 4.32
CA GLY A 124 -28.10 -11.34 4.54
C GLY A 124 -26.99 -11.91 3.66
N ARG A 125 -26.27 -11.08 2.90
CA ARG A 125 -25.11 -11.48 2.08
C ARG A 125 -23.81 -10.89 2.63
N PRO A 126 -22.71 -11.67 2.64
CA PRO A 126 -21.40 -11.13 3.02
C PRO A 126 -20.86 -10.21 1.91
N VAL A 127 -20.42 -9.01 2.30
CA VAL A 127 -19.77 -8.04 1.41
C VAL A 127 -18.40 -7.68 1.97
N TYR A 128 -17.36 -7.93 1.20
CA TYR A 128 -15.95 -7.74 1.56
C TYR A 128 -15.41 -6.42 1.01
N LEU A 129 -14.34 -5.90 1.61
CA LEU A 129 -13.64 -4.70 1.13
C LEU A 129 -12.58 -5.01 0.05
N ASP A 130 -12.30 -6.29 -0.20
CA ASP A 130 -11.18 -6.73 -1.03
C ASP A 130 -11.31 -6.28 -2.49
N SER A 131 -12.53 -6.18 -3.02
CA SER A 131 -12.81 -5.64 -4.35
C SER A 131 -12.77 -4.11 -4.42
N MET A 132 -12.88 -3.43 -3.27
CA MET A 132 -12.91 -1.97 -3.19
C MET A 132 -11.55 -1.36 -2.85
N ILE A 133 -10.66 -2.13 -2.24
CA ILE A 133 -9.36 -1.61 -1.85
C ILE A 133 -8.47 -1.39 -3.07
N ARG A 134 -7.73 -0.28 -3.04
CA ARG A 134 -6.61 -0.02 -3.94
C ARG A 134 -5.35 0.10 -3.11
N VAL A 135 -4.27 -0.46 -3.62
CA VAL A 135 -2.96 -0.39 -2.98
C VAL A 135 -1.98 0.18 -4.00
N MET A 136 -1.43 1.35 -3.73
CA MET A 136 -0.35 1.93 -4.51
C MET A 136 0.96 1.69 -3.76
N LEU A 137 1.97 1.22 -4.49
CA LEU A 137 3.31 0.97 -3.95
C LEU A 137 4.32 1.80 -4.71
N TYR A 138 4.90 2.79 -4.03
CA TYR A 138 6.12 3.44 -4.48
C TYR A 138 7.31 2.55 -4.19
N GLN A 139 8.21 2.44 -5.16
CA GLN A 139 9.47 1.74 -5.02
C GLN A 139 10.57 2.58 -5.68
N ASN A 140 11.49 3.06 -4.86
CA ASN A 140 12.53 3.99 -5.27
C ASN A 140 13.88 3.60 -4.64
N ASP A 141 14.95 4.09 -5.26
CA ASP A 141 16.26 4.12 -4.60
C ASP A 141 16.12 4.97 -3.32
N GLY A 142 16.62 4.46 -2.20
CA GLY A 142 16.52 5.11 -0.91
C GLY A 142 17.24 6.46 -0.85
N TYR A 143 18.18 6.72 -1.76
CA TYR A 143 18.96 7.94 -1.83
C TYR A 143 18.39 8.97 -2.82
N ASP A 144 17.56 8.55 -3.77
CA ASP A 144 16.92 9.46 -4.72
C ASP A 144 15.58 9.98 -4.17
N VAL A 145 15.66 11.12 -3.48
CA VAL A 145 14.50 11.74 -2.85
C VAL A 145 13.45 12.23 -3.85
N ASN A 146 13.81 12.47 -5.11
CA ASN A 146 12.92 13.06 -6.14
C ASN A 146 12.23 12.00 -7.01
N SER A 147 12.67 10.74 -6.93
CA SER A 147 12.04 9.65 -7.67
C SER A 147 10.72 9.27 -7.01
N HIS A 148 9.67 9.07 -7.82
CA HIS A 148 8.32 8.76 -7.36
C HIS A 148 7.68 7.65 -8.19
N ASN A 149 8.44 6.58 -8.46
CA ASN A 149 7.96 5.47 -9.27
C ASN A 149 6.97 4.63 -8.46
N TYR A 150 5.74 4.46 -8.97
CA TYR A 150 4.72 3.66 -8.32
C TYR A 150 3.97 2.75 -9.29
N GLU A 151 3.29 1.77 -8.70
CA GLU A 151 2.27 0.96 -9.35
C GLU A 151 1.02 0.91 -8.48
N VAL A 152 -0.16 0.92 -9.10
CA VAL A 152 -1.45 0.81 -8.41
C VAL A 152 -2.02 -0.59 -8.64
N TYR A 153 -2.40 -1.25 -7.56
CA TYR A 153 -2.91 -2.61 -7.55
C TYR A 153 -4.37 -2.68 -7.11
N ALA A 154 -5.10 -3.63 -7.70
CA ALA A 154 -6.49 -3.96 -7.35
C ALA A 154 -6.77 -5.45 -7.59
N LEU A 155 -7.75 -6.01 -6.89
CA LEU A 155 -8.25 -7.35 -7.21
C LEU A 155 -8.89 -7.34 -8.61
N ALA A 156 -8.68 -8.40 -9.39
CA ALA A 156 -9.29 -8.50 -10.71
C ALA A 156 -10.82 -8.48 -10.61
N SER A 157 -11.42 -7.82 -11.58
CA SER A 157 -12.85 -7.71 -11.78
C SER A 157 -13.50 -9.06 -12.07
N GLU A 158 -14.68 -9.30 -11.49
CA GLU A 158 -15.54 -10.42 -11.89
C GLU A 158 -16.28 -10.18 -13.22
N LYS A 159 -16.34 -8.92 -13.70
CA LYS A 159 -16.99 -8.59 -14.98
C LYS A 159 -15.94 -8.23 -16.02
N THR A 160 -16.06 -8.85 -17.17
CA THR A 160 -15.21 -8.55 -18.32
C THR A 160 -15.38 -7.10 -18.78
N LYS A 161 -14.26 -6.42 -18.98
CA LYS A 161 -14.15 -5.06 -19.53
C LYS A 161 -13.38 -5.10 -20.84
N THR A 162 -13.33 -3.95 -21.50
CA THR A 162 -12.53 -3.74 -22.70
C THR A 162 -11.48 -2.68 -22.40
N ASP A 163 -10.21 -2.93 -22.74
CA ASP A 163 -9.17 -1.92 -22.66
C ASP A 163 -9.27 -0.88 -23.80
N LEU A 164 -8.37 0.09 -23.80
CA LEU A 164 -8.36 1.16 -24.80
C LEU A 164 -8.11 0.66 -26.24
N ASP A 165 -7.54 -0.53 -26.39
CA ASP A 165 -7.22 -1.15 -27.68
C ASP A 165 -8.32 -2.12 -28.15
N GLY A 166 -9.41 -2.26 -27.39
CA GLY A 166 -10.51 -3.17 -27.72
C GLY A 166 -10.30 -4.61 -27.20
N ASN A 167 -9.25 -4.88 -26.42
CA ASN A 167 -9.00 -6.21 -25.89
C ASN A 167 -9.80 -6.46 -24.61
N ILE A 168 -10.21 -7.72 -24.44
CA ILE A 168 -10.86 -8.20 -23.23
C ILE A 168 -9.87 -8.14 -22.05
N THR A 169 -10.31 -7.55 -20.94
CA THR A 169 -9.53 -7.46 -19.70
C THR A 169 -10.43 -7.60 -18.47
N ASN A 170 -9.85 -8.09 -17.37
CA ASN A 170 -10.48 -8.11 -16.05
C ASN A 170 -9.83 -7.10 -15.10
N LYS A 171 -8.96 -6.21 -15.60
CA LYS A 171 -8.31 -5.21 -14.75
C LYS A 171 -9.31 -4.22 -14.18
N GLU A 172 -9.04 -3.77 -12.96
CA GLU A 172 -9.80 -2.69 -12.35
C GLU A 172 -9.34 -1.31 -12.83
N TYR A 173 -10.26 -0.35 -12.83
CA TYR A 173 -9.89 1.05 -13.10
C TYR A 173 -9.22 1.64 -11.86
N ILE A 174 -8.24 2.51 -12.06
CA ILE A 174 -7.60 3.24 -10.94
C ILE A 174 -8.59 4.23 -10.29
N SER A 175 -9.59 4.73 -11.02
CA SER A 175 -10.66 5.58 -10.43
C SER A 175 -11.89 5.81 -11.32
N ILE A 176 -11.72 5.86 -12.65
CA ILE A 176 -12.81 6.19 -13.58
C ILE A 176 -12.73 5.27 -14.80
N SER A 177 -13.85 5.01 -15.46
CA SER A 177 -13.83 4.31 -16.76
C SER A 177 -13.43 5.27 -17.90
N PRO A 178 -12.94 4.75 -19.03
CA PRO A 178 -12.66 5.56 -20.22
C PRO A 178 -13.88 6.37 -20.70
N GLU A 179 -15.07 5.77 -20.67
CA GLU A 179 -16.30 6.41 -21.13
C GLU A 179 -16.67 7.61 -20.23
N LEU A 180 -16.60 7.43 -18.90
CA LEU A 180 -16.90 8.52 -17.97
C LEU A 180 -15.79 9.58 -18.01
N ALA A 181 -14.55 9.21 -18.31
CA ALA A 181 -13.45 10.16 -18.52
C ALA A 181 -13.71 11.06 -19.73
N GLU A 182 -14.20 10.50 -20.84
CA GLU A 182 -14.61 11.26 -22.02
C GLU A 182 -15.79 12.19 -21.73
N ASP A 183 -16.85 11.68 -21.08
CA ASP A 183 -18.05 12.47 -20.77
C ASP A 183 -17.78 13.63 -19.81
N THR A 184 -16.87 13.44 -18.85
CA THR A 184 -16.56 14.44 -17.82
C THR A 184 -15.36 15.33 -18.17
N GLY A 185 -14.62 15.00 -19.23
CA GLY A 185 -13.37 15.66 -19.60
C GLY A 185 -12.23 15.45 -18.59
N VAL A 186 -12.38 14.50 -17.65
CA VAL A 186 -11.36 14.24 -16.63
C VAL A 186 -10.48 13.08 -17.06
N PRO A 187 -9.13 13.20 -17.07
CA PRO A 187 -8.23 12.20 -17.63
C PRO A 187 -8.43 10.78 -17.05
N PHE A 188 -8.42 9.78 -17.93
CA PHE A 188 -8.40 8.37 -17.54
C PHE A 188 -7.01 8.01 -17.01
N PRO A 189 -6.86 7.64 -15.72
CA PRO A 189 -5.56 7.34 -15.12
C PRO A 189 -5.01 5.96 -15.52
N GLY A 190 -5.81 5.13 -16.19
CA GLY A 190 -5.44 3.78 -16.58
C GLY A 190 -6.05 2.68 -15.72
N PHE A 191 -5.55 1.48 -15.96
CA PHE A 191 -5.93 0.26 -15.26
C PHE A 191 -4.96 -0.02 -14.13
N ALA A 192 -5.48 -0.50 -13.01
CA ALA A 192 -4.67 -1.06 -11.94
C ALA A 192 -4.07 -2.41 -12.39
N THR A 193 -2.89 -2.71 -11.87
CA THR A 193 -2.30 -4.04 -11.97
C THR A 193 -3.04 -5.01 -11.07
N GLU A 194 -3.29 -6.21 -11.57
CA GLU A 194 -4.03 -7.21 -10.81
C GLU A 194 -3.21 -7.66 -9.60
N PHE A 195 -3.91 -7.95 -8.50
CA PHE A 195 -3.30 -8.65 -7.38
C PHE A 195 -2.68 -9.97 -7.86
N LYS A 196 -1.51 -10.32 -7.33
CA LYS A 196 -0.85 -11.60 -7.61
C LYS A 196 -1.74 -12.80 -7.25
N SER A 197 -2.57 -12.68 -6.22
CA SER A 197 -3.64 -13.62 -5.86
C SER A 197 -4.68 -12.93 -4.97
N GLU A 198 -5.79 -13.61 -4.63
CA GLU A 198 -6.86 -13.07 -3.78
C GLU A 198 -6.37 -12.41 -2.48
N ASN A 199 -5.28 -12.92 -1.90
CA ASN A 199 -4.70 -12.43 -0.66
C ASN A 199 -3.27 -11.88 -0.80
N VAL A 200 -2.68 -11.85 -2.00
CA VAL A 200 -1.36 -11.27 -2.23
C VAL A 200 -1.49 -10.16 -3.26
N VAL A 201 -1.29 -8.93 -2.81
CA VAL A 201 -1.32 -7.74 -3.66
C VAL A 201 -0.17 -7.83 -4.66
N THR A 202 1.06 -7.90 -4.17
CA THR A 202 2.26 -8.01 -5.01
C THR A 202 3.40 -8.67 -4.23
N SER A 203 4.40 -9.15 -4.96
CA SER A 203 5.61 -9.75 -4.40
C SER A 203 6.80 -9.42 -5.30
N ILE A 204 7.70 -8.59 -4.79
CA ILE A 204 8.78 -7.98 -5.55
C ILE A 204 10.11 -8.59 -5.10
N PRO A 205 10.80 -9.33 -5.99
CA PRO A 205 12.16 -9.77 -5.72
C PRO A 205 13.14 -8.61 -5.94
N VAL A 206 14.01 -8.38 -4.97
CA VAL A 206 15.18 -7.50 -5.09
C VAL A 206 16.42 -8.38 -5.00
N LYS A 207 17.27 -8.27 -6.02
CA LYS A 207 18.47 -9.07 -6.20
C LYS A 207 19.70 -8.19 -6.06
N TYR A 208 20.80 -8.79 -5.62
CA TYR A 208 22.09 -8.11 -5.49
C TYR A 208 22.03 -6.83 -4.65
N PHE A 209 21.30 -6.86 -3.53
CA PHE A 209 21.20 -5.75 -2.60
C PHE A 209 22.51 -5.64 -1.82
N ASN A 210 23.44 -4.84 -2.33
CA ASN A 210 24.82 -4.77 -1.88
C ASN A 210 24.96 -4.03 -0.56
N GLN A 211 26.16 -4.06 0.01
CA GLN A 211 26.48 -3.34 1.23
C GLN A 211 26.12 -1.85 1.09
N SER A 212 25.35 -1.34 2.05
CA SER A 212 24.84 0.04 2.10
C SER A 212 23.75 0.38 1.09
N ASP A 213 23.38 -0.52 0.17
CA ASP A 213 22.22 -0.30 -0.70
C ASP A 213 20.99 -0.07 0.18
N MET A 214 20.13 0.83 -0.29
CA MET A 214 18.94 1.26 0.42
C MET A 214 17.81 1.47 -0.56
N ASN A 215 16.63 0.95 -0.24
CA ASN A 215 15.41 1.18 -1.01
C ASN A 215 14.38 1.90 -0.14
N ARG A 216 13.68 2.86 -0.73
CA ARG A 216 12.52 3.55 -0.14
C ARG A 216 11.25 2.93 -0.70
N TYR A 217 10.32 2.64 0.20
CA TYR A 217 8.98 2.17 -0.14
C TYR A 217 7.94 3.07 0.51
N THR A 218 6.93 3.48 -0.25
CA THR A 218 5.72 4.08 0.30
C THR A 218 4.52 3.25 -0.12
N ILE A 219 3.77 2.74 0.86
CA ILE A 219 2.50 2.04 0.62
C ILE A 219 1.38 3.03 0.86
N VAL A 220 0.49 3.18 -0.11
CA VAL A 220 -0.73 3.97 -0.01
C VAL A 220 -1.91 3.03 -0.19
N ALA A 221 -2.90 3.11 0.68
CA ALA A 221 -4.10 2.29 0.59
C ALA A 221 -5.35 3.15 0.80
N TRP A 222 -6.37 2.91 -0.02
CA TRP A 222 -7.68 3.57 0.11
C TRP A 222 -8.81 2.64 -0.35
N ILE A 223 -10.04 2.99 0.05
CA ILE A 223 -11.25 2.32 -0.44
C ILE A 223 -11.80 3.15 -1.60
N GLU A 224 -11.82 2.57 -2.80
CA GLU A 224 -12.29 3.25 -4.00
C GLU A 224 -13.82 3.34 -3.98
N GLY A 225 -14.33 4.57 -4.04
CA GLY A 225 -15.77 4.86 -3.98
C GLY A 225 -16.47 4.93 -5.33
N TYR A 226 -15.73 5.21 -6.41
CA TYR A 226 -16.29 5.46 -7.75
C TYR A 226 -16.01 4.36 -8.75
N ASP A 227 -15.47 3.22 -8.30
CA ASP A 227 -15.37 2.03 -9.13
C ASP A 227 -16.78 1.61 -9.57
N PRO A 228 -17.11 1.61 -10.88
CA PRO A 228 -18.41 1.20 -11.39
C PRO A 228 -18.83 -0.22 -10.97
N GLN A 229 -17.89 -1.02 -10.46
CA GLN A 229 -18.12 -2.35 -9.95
C GLN A 229 -18.17 -2.50 -8.43
N SER A 230 -17.75 -1.49 -7.66
CA SER A 230 -17.86 -1.54 -6.19
C SER A 230 -19.32 -1.54 -5.72
N GLY A 231 -20.29 -1.36 -6.62
CA GLY A 231 -21.71 -1.65 -6.35
C GLY A 231 -22.35 -0.69 -5.35
N GLY A 232 -21.65 0.36 -4.92
CA GLY A 232 -22.15 1.39 -4.02
C GLY A 232 -21.19 1.73 -2.88
N MET A 233 -21.79 2.13 -1.76
CA MET A 233 -21.06 2.53 -0.56
C MET A 233 -20.32 1.36 0.07
N ALA A 234 -19.16 1.65 0.68
CA ALA A 234 -18.38 0.65 1.39
C ALA A 234 -19.23 0.01 2.50
N PRO A 235 -19.26 -1.33 2.60
CA PRO A 235 -20.09 -2.05 3.55
C PRO A 235 -19.74 -1.67 5.00
N GLN A 236 -20.71 -1.13 5.72
CA GLN A 236 -20.52 -0.69 7.11
C GLN A 236 -20.21 -1.89 8.01
N GLY A 237 -19.03 -1.89 8.65
CA GLY A 237 -18.60 -2.96 9.56
C GLY A 237 -17.75 -4.07 8.91
N ALA A 238 -17.51 -4.00 7.60
CA ALA A 238 -16.50 -4.86 6.97
C ALA A 238 -15.09 -4.45 7.40
N THR A 239 -14.15 -5.38 7.38
CA THR A 239 -12.77 -5.13 7.80
C THR A 239 -11.81 -5.86 6.88
N ILE A 240 -10.68 -5.26 6.54
CA ILE A 240 -9.56 -5.90 5.85
C ILE A 240 -8.34 -5.90 6.79
N LYS A 241 -7.19 -6.44 6.41
CA LYS A 241 -5.95 -6.49 7.20
C LYS A 241 -4.83 -6.41 6.15
N LEU A 242 -3.99 -5.38 6.10
CA LEU A 242 -2.88 -5.32 5.12
C LEU A 242 -1.55 -5.52 5.82
N GLY A 243 -0.73 -6.49 5.40
CA GLY A 243 0.60 -6.71 5.96
C GLY A 243 1.70 -6.65 4.90
N VAL A 244 2.90 -6.28 5.35
CA VAL A 244 4.13 -6.37 4.53
C VAL A 244 5.09 -7.37 5.18
N GLU A 245 5.51 -8.33 4.38
CA GLU A 245 6.49 -9.35 4.77
C GLU A 245 7.73 -9.21 3.90
N ILE A 246 8.90 -9.13 4.53
CA ILE A 246 10.19 -9.07 3.85
C ILE A 246 11.01 -10.28 4.28
N ASN A 247 11.33 -11.13 3.33
CA ASN A 247 12.16 -12.31 3.54
C ASN A 247 13.52 -12.10 2.86
N ALA A 248 14.58 -12.04 3.66
CA ALA A 248 15.92 -11.73 3.21
C ALA A 248 16.88 -12.91 3.41
N TYR A 249 17.70 -13.19 2.40
CA TYR A 249 18.59 -14.34 2.33
C TYR A 249 19.91 -13.97 1.64
N GLU A 250 20.94 -14.79 1.84
CA GLU A 250 22.21 -14.62 1.13
C GLU A 250 22.00 -14.83 -0.37
N ASN A 251 22.72 -14.06 -1.18
CA ASN A 251 22.72 -14.23 -2.63
C ASN A 251 23.30 -15.61 -2.97
N GLU A 252 22.59 -16.38 -3.81
CA GLU A 252 23.07 -17.68 -4.33
C GLU A 252 23.98 -17.52 -5.55
#